data_AF-A0A4V2QQB2-F1
#
_entry.id   AF-A0A4V2QQB2-F1
#
_cell.length_a   1.000
_cell.length_b   1.000
_cell.length_c   1.000
_cell.angle_alpha   90.00
_cell.angle_beta   90.00
_cell.angle_gamma   90.00
#
_symmetry.space_group_name_H-M   'P 1'
#
loop_
_entity.id
_entity.type
_entity.pdbx_description
1 polymer ?
#
loop_
_entity_poly.entity_id
_entity_poly.type
_entity_poly.pdbx_seq_one_letter_code
_entity_poly.pdbx_strand_id
1 'polypeptide(L)'
;MPTKTFVRAVLLVALLPTVALAQTDRFGTDRRLDNRRDEFGVSSRQAAHMCAGAAETALHGAGYTGVQVVGLKDIEHKPEGYVLSAWVSVSGGGASAEGKAKRGDFRCEIGRGSIVNLGFNGIPGV
;
A
#
# COMPACT_ATOMS: atom_id res chain seq x y z
N MET A 1 -0.34 -5.73 36.07
CA MET A 1 0.74 -5.33 35.14
C MET A 1 0.78 -6.34 33.99
N PRO A 2 0.26 -6.05 32.79
CA PRO A 2 0.29 -7.00 31.70
C PRO A 2 1.57 -6.84 30.86
N THR A 3 2.22 -7.99 30.69
CA THR A 3 3.49 -8.25 30.01
C THR A 3 3.36 -7.98 28.50
N LYS A 4 4.21 -7.11 27.95
CA LYS A 4 4.32 -6.86 26.50
C LYS A 4 5.09 -8.00 25.84
N THR A 5 4.39 -8.85 25.10
CA THR A 5 5.00 -9.88 24.26
C THR A 5 5.49 -9.24 22.96
N PHE A 6 6.81 -9.07 22.82
CA PHE A 6 7.45 -8.70 21.57
C PHE A 6 7.67 -9.97 20.72
N VAL A 7 6.92 -10.11 19.62
CA VAL A 7 7.17 -11.17 18.63
C VAL A 7 8.18 -10.63 17.61
N ARG A 8 9.43 -11.11 17.70
CA ARG A 8 10.44 -10.96 16.65
C ARG A 8 10.10 -11.96 15.53
N ALA A 9 9.51 -11.49 14.44
CA ALA A 9 9.34 -12.28 13.23
C ALA A 9 10.67 -12.31 12.45
N VAL A 10 11.31 -13.48 12.41
CA VAL A 10 12.42 -13.79 11.51
C VAL A 10 11.83 -13.97 10.12
N LEU A 11 12.05 -13.01 9.22
CA LEU A 11 11.56 -13.05 7.84
C LEU A 11 12.42 -14.04 7.04
N LEU A 12 11.90 -15.25 6.82
CA LEU A 12 12.44 -16.18 5.83
C LEU A 12 12.26 -15.58 4.43
N VAL A 13 13.35 -15.38 3.71
CA VAL A 13 13.36 -14.99 2.30
C VAL A 13 12.88 -16.19 1.47
N ALA A 14 11.59 -16.20 1.14
CA ALA A 14 11.02 -17.15 0.19
C ALA A 14 11.24 -16.61 -1.23
N LEU A 15 12.13 -17.26 -1.98
CA LEU A 15 12.21 -17.17 -3.44
C LEU A 15 10.91 -17.74 -4.03
N LEU A 16 9.94 -16.87 -4.33
CA LEU A 16 8.71 -17.22 -5.03
C LEU A 16 8.96 -17.23 -6.55
N PRO A 17 8.48 -18.26 -7.29
CA PRO A 17 8.60 -18.30 -8.73
C PRO A 17 7.80 -17.15 -9.37
N THR A 18 8.45 -16.45 -10.31
CA THR A 18 7.91 -15.34 -11.09
C THR A 18 6.77 -15.81 -11.99
N VAL A 19 5.56 -15.90 -11.43
CA VAL A 19 4.35 -15.89 -12.23
C VAL A 19 4.13 -14.43 -12.64
N ALA A 20 4.76 -14.05 -13.75
CA ALA A 20 4.43 -12.83 -14.48
C ALA A 20 3.04 -13.00 -15.13
N LEU A 21 2.00 -13.10 -14.29
CA LEU A 21 0.72 -12.54 -14.69
C LEU A 21 1.03 -11.09 -15.00
N ALA A 22 0.79 -10.66 -16.24
CA ALA A 22 0.74 -9.26 -16.58
C ALA A 22 -0.27 -8.63 -15.63
N GLN A 23 0.20 -8.17 -14.46
CA GLN A 23 -0.52 -7.22 -13.64
C GLN A 23 -0.77 -6.10 -14.63
N THR A 24 -2.01 -6.02 -15.12
CA THR A 24 -2.47 -4.87 -15.87
C THR A 24 -2.03 -3.71 -15.02
N ASP A 25 -1.08 -2.92 -15.53
CA ASP A 25 -0.46 -1.86 -14.76
C ASP A 25 -1.62 -0.96 -14.32
N ARG A 26 -2.03 -1.11 -13.05
CA ARG A 26 -3.26 -0.50 -12.54
C ARG A 26 -3.18 1.02 -12.60
N PHE A 27 -1.97 1.54 -12.75
CA PHE A 27 -1.68 2.95 -12.92
C PHE A 27 -1.05 3.26 -14.30
N GLY A 28 -1.17 2.34 -15.27
CA GLY A 28 -0.60 2.45 -16.62
C GLY A 28 -1.02 3.70 -17.37
N THR A 29 -2.22 4.21 -17.10
CA THR A 29 -2.79 5.41 -17.71
C THR A 29 -2.54 6.69 -16.90
N ASP A 30 -2.00 6.61 -15.68
CA ASP A 30 -1.76 7.79 -14.84
C ASP A 30 -0.49 8.52 -15.32
N ARG A 31 -0.70 9.70 -15.91
CA ARG A 31 0.36 10.54 -16.48
C ARG A 31 1.30 11.16 -15.45
N ARG A 32 0.93 11.13 -14.16
CA ARG A 32 1.79 11.61 -13.06
C ARG A 32 2.90 10.63 -12.72
N LEU A 33 2.77 9.37 -13.15
CA LEU A 33 3.72 8.31 -12.87
C LEU A 33 4.65 8.09 -14.05
N ASP A 34 5.95 8.10 -13.78
CA ASP A 34 7.00 7.76 -14.71
C ASP A 34 7.75 6.49 -14.30
N ASN A 35 8.57 6.00 -15.23
CA ASN A 35 9.48 4.88 -15.02
C ASN A 35 10.91 5.35 -14.77
N ARG A 36 11.13 6.64 -14.50
CA ARG A 36 12.45 7.18 -14.28
C ARG A 36 12.83 6.88 -12.83
N ARG A 37 13.88 6.08 -12.65
CA ARG A 37 14.43 5.81 -11.31
C ARG A 37 15.03 7.10 -10.76
N ASP A 38 14.77 7.35 -9.48
CA ASP A 38 15.44 8.37 -8.70
C ASP A 38 16.84 7.94 -8.25
N GLU A 39 17.49 8.77 -7.43
CA GLU A 39 18.80 8.49 -6.83
C GLU A 39 18.80 7.28 -5.88
N PHE A 40 17.64 6.82 -5.43
CA PHE A 40 17.44 5.64 -4.60
C PHE A 40 17.02 4.40 -5.40
N GLY A 41 17.01 4.51 -6.73
CA GLY A 41 16.72 3.41 -7.63
C GLY A 41 15.23 3.06 -7.76
N VAL A 42 14.33 3.91 -7.25
CA VAL A 42 12.87 3.72 -7.29
C VAL A 42 12.25 4.75 -8.22
N SER A 43 11.33 4.33 -9.09
CA SER A 43 10.53 5.27 -9.87
C SER A 43 9.22 5.63 -9.17
N SER A 44 8.64 6.77 -9.53
CA SER A 44 7.30 7.16 -9.06
C SER A 44 6.24 6.07 -9.33
N ARG A 45 6.32 5.37 -10.47
CA ARG A 45 5.46 4.21 -10.76
C ARG A 45 5.71 3.03 -9.82
N GLN A 46 6.97 2.68 -9.56
CA GLN A 46 7.31 1.61 -8.61
C GLN A 46 6.83 1.96 -7.20
N ALA A 47 7.00 3.23 -6.78
CA ALA A 47 6.52 3.74 -5.52
C ALA A 47 5.00 3.56 -5.38
N ALA A 48 4.23 3.89 -6.42
CA ALA A 48 2.78 3.68 -6.43
C ALA A 48 2.38 2.22 -6.26
N HIS A 49 3.05 1.30 -6.97
CA HIS A 49 2.79 -0.14 -6.83
C HIS A 49 3.15 -0.68 -5.44
N MET A 50 4.30 -0.28 -4.89
CA MET A 50 4.72 -0.68 -3.54
C MET A 50 3.71 -0.23 -2.49
N CYS A 51 3.31 1.06 -2.53
CA CYS A 51 2.37 1.61 -1.59
C CYS A 51 0.97 0.98 -1.71
N ALA A 52 0.48 0.76 -2.94
CA ALA A 52 -0.79 0.10 -3.15
C ALA A 52 -0.79 -1.34 -2.61
N GLY A 53 0.27 -2.11 -2.89
CA GLY A 53 0.41 -3.48 -2.41
C GLY A 53 0.52 -3.57 -0.88
N ALA A 54 1.23 -2.62 -0.25
CA ALA A 54 1.32 -2.55 1.20
C ALA A 54 -0.01 -2.15 1.85
N ALA A 55 -0.74 -1.20 1.26
CA ALA A 55 -2.08 -0.83 1.72
C ALA A 55 -3.04 -2.02 1.66
N GLU A 56 -3.04 -2.76 0.54
CA GLU A 56 -3.85 -3.97 0.37
C GLU A 56 -3.50 -5.03 1.42
N THR A 57 -2.21 -5.28 1.61
CA THR A 57 -1.71 -6.26 2.59
C THR A 57 -2.09 -5.88 4.02
N ALA A 58 -1.94 -4.61 4.40
CA ALA A 58 -2.30 -4.12 5.73
C ALA A 58 -3.81 -4.25 5.99
N LEU A 59 -4.65 -3.90 5.02
CA LEU A 59 -6.10 -4.00 5.15
C LEU A 59 -6.60 -5.45 5.18
N HIS A 60 -6.00 -6.34 4.38
CA HIS A 60 -6.24 -7.78 4.50
C HIS A 60 -5.81 -8.31 5.88
N GLY A 61 -4.66 -7.85 6.40
CA GLY A 61 -4.21 -8.15 7.75
C GLY A 61 -5.15 -7.64 8.84
N ALA A 62 -5.86 -6.52 8.59
CA ALA A 62 -6.93 -6.01 9.43
C ALA A 62 -8.27 -6.76 9.29
N GLY A 63 -8.30 -7.81 8.45
CA GLY A 63 -9.45 -8.71 8.31
C GLY A 63 -10.44 -8.32 7.21
N TYR A 64 -10.15 -7.31 6.40
CA TYR A 64 -10.98 -6.97 5.24
C TYR A 64 -10.78 -8.00 4.12
N THR A 65 -11.88 -8.45 3.52
CA THR A 65 -11.84 -9.49 2.47
C THR A 65 -11.88 -8.92 1.06
N GLY A 66 -12.64 -7.84 0.84
CA GLY A 66 -12.61 -7.07 -0.38
C GLY A 66 -11.81 -5.80 -0.16
N VAL A 67 -10.60 -5.71 -0.72
CA VAL A 67 -9.77 -4.50 -0.68
C VAL A 67 -9.38 -4.15 -2.10
N GLN A 68 -9.57 -2.88 -2.48
CA GLN A 68 -9.20 -2.39 -3.79
C GLN A 68 -8.71 -0.95 -3.71
N VAL A 69 -7.49 -0.71 -4.18
CA VAL A 69 -7.01 0.66 -4.42
C VAL A 69 -7.67 1.17 -5.70
N VAL A 70 -8.55 2.16 -5.57
CA VAL A 70 -9.42 2.62 -6.67
C VAL A 70 -8.82 3.76 -7.49
N GLY A 71 -7.76 4.40 -7.02
CA GLY A 71 -7.05 5.41 -7.80
C GLY A 71 -6.12 6.28 -6.98
N LEU A 72 -5.15 6.89 -7.66
CA LEU A 72 -4.16 7.76 -7.06
C LEU A 72 -4.74 9.16 -6.80
N LYS A 73 -4.61 9.66 -5.58
CA LYS A 73 -5.05 11.01 -5.19
C LYS A 73 -3.93 12.00 -5.45
N ASP A 74 -2.74 11.73 -4.92
CA ASP A 74 -1.58 12.60 -5.03
C ASP A 74 -0.27 11.81 -5.00
N ILE A 75 0.76 12.35 -5.62
CA ILE A 75 2.13 11.83 -5.54
C ILE A 75 3.11 12.99 -5.58
N GLU A 76 4.00 13.02 -4.61
CA GLU A 76 5.04 14.04 -4.46
C GLU A 76 6.41 13.35 -4.34
N HIS A 77 7.36 13.81 -5.12
CA HIS A 77 8.77 13.42 -4.97
C HIS A 77 9.42 14.27 -3.88
N LYS A 78 10.06 13.61 -2.91
CA LYS A 78 10.80 14.21 -1.80
C LYS A 78 12.30 13.90 -1.94
N PRO A 79 13.20 14.68 -1.32
CA PRO A 79 14.63 14.41 -1.36
C PRO A 79 15.04 13.01 -0.88
N GLU A 80 14.22 12.39 -0.04
CA GLU A 80 14.44 11.06 0.51
C GLU A 80 13.59 9.95 -0.14
N GLY A 81 12.75 10.26 -1.14
CA GLY A 81 11.93 9.29 -1.86
C GLY A 81 10.56 9.87 -2.28
N TYR A 82 9.46 9.22 -1.88
CA TYR A 82 8.13 9.58 -2.37
C TYR A 82 7.09 9.63 -1.25
N VAL A 83 6.18 10.60 -1.33
CA VAL A 83 4.95 10.63 -0.55
C VAL A 83 3.79 10.47 -1.52
N LEU A 84 2.91 9.53 -1.23
CA LEU A 84 1.77 9.20 -2.07
C LEU A 84 0.51 9.13 -1.23
N SER A 85 -0.60 9.58 -1.81
CA SER A 85 -1.93 9.34 -1.27
C SER A 85 -2.82 8.72 -2.33
N ALA A 86 -3.64 7.74 -1.96
CA ALA A 86 -4.55 7.07 -2.89
C ALA A 86 -5.87 6.70 -2.20
N TRP A 87 -6.92 6.61 -3.02
CA TRP A 87 -8.22 6.16 -2.58
C TRP A 87 -8.24 4.63 -2.50
N VAL A 88 -8.86 4.12 -1.45
CA VAL A 88 -9.07 2.69 -1.24
C VAL A 88 -10.52 2.41 -0.88
N SER A 89 -11.03 1.31 -1.41
CA SER A 89 -12.33 0.76 -1.06
C SER A 89 -12.13 -0.54 -0.31
N VAL A 90 -12.81 -0.70 0.81
CA VAL A 90 -12.86 -1.93 1.59
C VAL A 90 -14.28 -2.44 1.72
N SER A 91 -14.49 -3.74 1.73
CA SER A 91 -15.80 -4.38 1.90
C SER A 91 -15.61 -5.77 2.49
N GLY A 92 -16.60 -6.25 3.24
CA GLY A 92 -16.54 -7.58 3.87
C GLY A 92 -15.45 -7.71 4.95
N GLY A 93 -15.78 -8.42 6.02
CA GLY A 93 -14.87 -8.59 7.14
C GLY A 93 -14.45 -7.28 7.84
N GLY A 94 -13.35 -7.35 8.58
CA GLY A 94 -12.83 -6.26 9.39
C GLY A 94 -13.88 -5.67 10.34
N ALA A 95 -13.76 -4.38 10.63
CA ALA A 95 -14.73 -3.63 11.42
C ALA A 95 -15.98 -3.19 10.61
N SER A 96 -16.17 -3.67 9.38
CA SER A 96 -17.36 -3.32 8.57
C SER A 96 -18.56 -4.18 8.96
N ALA A 97 -19.34 -3.69 9.93
CA ALA A 97 -20.50 -4.39 10.50
C ALA A 97 -21.61 -4.76 9.50
N GLU A 98 -21.64 -4.15 8.31
CA GLU A 98 -22.75 -4.28 7.36
C GLU A 98 -22.36 -4.94 6.04
N GLY A 99 -21.09 -5.34 5.86
CA GLY A 99 -20.59 -5.87 4.58
C GLY A 99 -20.59 -4.86 3.41
N LYS A 100 -21.12 -3.66 3.62
CA LYS A 100 -21.13 -2.57 2.63
C LYS A 100 -19.72 -2.08 2.34
N ALA A 101 -19.48 -1.74 1.07
CA ALA A 101 -18.24 -1.10 0.67
C ALA A 101 -18.10 0.27 1.36
N LYS A 102 -16.94 0.50 1.95
CA LYS A 102 -16.52 1.76 2.56
C LYS A 102 -15.33 2.28 1.81
N ARG A 103 -15.33 3.58 1.54
CA ARG A 103 -14.24 4.27 0.85
C ARG A 103 -13.51 5.16 1.83
N GLY A 104 -12.20 5.11 1.77
CA GLY A 104 -11.30 5.99 2.47
C GLY A 104 -10.09 6.29 1.61
N ASP A 105 -9.08 6.87 2.22
CA ASP A 105 -7.78 7.07 1.60
C ASP A 105 -6.66 6.54 2.49
N PHE A 106 -5.51 6.32 1.88
CA PHE A 106 -4.29 6.05 2.60
C PHE A 106 -3.20 6.98 2.13
N ARG A 107 -2.27 7.27 3.04
CA ARG A 107 -1.03 7.97 2.78
C ARG A 107 0.12 7.02 3.03
N CYS A 108 1.04 6.94 2.08
CA CYS A 108 2.21 6.09 2.12
C CYS A 108 3.46 6.92 1.84
N GLU A 109 4.51 6.69 2.59
CA GLU A 109 5.79 7.37 2.46
C GLU A 109 6.87 6.32 2.23
N ILE A 110 7.66 6.55 1.18
CA ILE A 110 8.79 5.72 0.80
C ILE A 110 10.05 6.54 1.04
N GLY A 111 10.93 5.99 1.88
CA GLY A 111 12.26 6.53 2.16
C GLY A 111 13.31 5.57 1.62
N ARG A 112 14.22 6.05 0.76
CA ARG A 112 15.34 5.29 0.20
C ARG A 112 14.93 3.92 -0.37
N GLY A 113 13.80 3.91 -1.08
CA GLY A 113 13.23 2.72 -1.71
C GLY A 113 12.54 1.71 -0.80
N SER A 114 12.27 2.06 0.46
CA SER A 114 11.47 1.25 1.39
C SER A 114 10.29 2.04 1.95
N ILE A 115 9.18 1.37 2.26
CA ILE A 115 8.04 2.01 2.93
C ILE A 115 8.44 2.34 4.37
N VAL A 116 8.39 3.62 4.73
CA VAL A 116 8.72 4.11 6.08
C VAL A 116 7.47 4.51 6.87
N ASN A 117 6.37 4.80 6.17
CA ASN A 117 5.11 5.17 6.79
C ASN A 117 3.93 4.72 5.92
N LEU A 118 2.87 4.23 6.56
CA LEU A 118 1.60 3.89 5.92
C LEU A 118 0.48 4.16 6.93
N GLY A 119 -0.42 5.07 6.57
CA GLY A 119 -1.57 5.43 7.39
C GLY A 119 -2.86 5.45 6.58
N PHE A 120 -3.98 5.17 7.25
CA PHE A 120 -5.31 5.13 6.65
C PHE A 120 -6.18 6.24 7.22
N ASN A 121 -7.14 6.70 6.42
CA ASN A 121 -8.15 7.65 6.82
C ASN A 121 -9.52 7.23 6.27
N GLY A 122 -10.55 7.30 7.11
CA GLY A 122 -11.91 6.91 6.74
C GLY A 122 -12.10 5.39 6.59
N ILE A 123 -11.14 4.57 7.01
CA ILE A 123 -11.26 3.11 7.07
C ILE A 123 -11.44 2.69 8.54
N PRO A 124 -12.57 2.08 8.92
CA PRO A 124 -12.80 1.70 10.31
C PRO A 124 -11.78 0.69 10.87
N GLY A 125 -11.25 0.93 12.07
CA GLY A 125 -10.41 -0.06 12.76
C GLY A 125 -8.96 -0.16 12.27
N VAL A 126 -8.49 0.80 11.47
CA VAL A 126 -7.09 0.99 11.07
C VAL A 126 -6.68 2.45 11.12
#